data_AF-A0A2N2ADM5-F1
#
_entry.id   AF-A0A2N2ADM5-F1
#
_cell.length_a   1.000
_cell.length_b   1.000
_cell.length_c   1.000
_cell.angle_alpha   90.00
_cell.angle_beta   90.00
_cell.angle_gamma   90.00
#
_symmetry.space_group_name_H-M   'P 1'
#
loop_
_entity.id
_entity.type
_entity.pdbx_description
1 polymer ?
#
loop_
_entity_poly.entity_id
_entity_poly.type
_entity_poly.pdbx_seq_one_letter_code
_entity_poly.pdbx_strand_id
1 'polypeptide(L)'
;MSETVRKFMASDAMAYVDTYRRLVMNTPGDITAAKERLETKMRDMNLVPARLFAELRAHEHALNFVLKKQDPGMVTLGEAQADTESAAGIAARDQERRQLEDDMAELRRNLKKAAQREHELETELVMQQQELNRFKRKLAQTYNSVAVGGVAMVVVLLALFSIIAFRG
;
A
#
# COMPACT_ATOMS: atom_id res chain seq x y z
N MET A 1 10.30 39.06 -21.37
CA MET A 1 9.12 39.94 -21.11
C MET A 1 8.45 39.39 -19.88
N SER A 2 8.42 40.14 -18.77
CA SER A 2 7.82 39.67 -17.52
C SER A 2 6.30 39.60 -17.69
N GLU A 3 5.75 38.39 -17.77
CA GLU A 3 4.30 38.21 -17.65
C GLU A 3 3.88 38.75 -16.28
N THR A 4 3.09 39.81 -16.31
CA THR A 4 2.46 40.38 -15.12
C THR A 4 1.65 39.26 -14.48
N VAL A 5 2.05 38.82 -13.29
CA VAL A 5 1.26 37.93 -12.42
C VAL A 5 -0.14 38.54 -12.33
N ARG A 6 -1.09 38.00 -13.10
CA ARG A 6 -2.46 38.52 -13.14
C ARG A 6 -3.08 38.22 -11.78
N LYS A 7 -3.52 39.28 -11.11
CA LYS A 7 -4.20 39.15 -9.82
C LYS A 7 -5.47 38.32 -10.03
N PHE A 8 -5.57 37.21 -9.31
CA PHE A 8 -6.75 36.37 -9.26
C PHE A 8 -7.95 37.19 -8.78
N MET A 9 -9.00 37.27 -9.60
CA MET A 9 -10.22 37.99 -9.25
C MET A 9 -11.26 37.01 -8.72
N ALA A 10 -12.08 37.45 -7.76
CA ALA A 10 -13.20 36.66 -7.25
C ALA A 10 -14.18 36.22 -8.36
N SER A 11 -14.26 37.01 -9.45
CA SER A 11 -15.04 36.66 -10.65
C SER A 11 -14.55 35.40 -11.34
N ASP A 12 -13.24 35.11 -11.32
CA ASP A 12 -12.67 33.93 -11.95
C ASP A 12 -12.99 32.67 -11.15
N ALA A 13 -13.01 32.79 -9.81
CA ALA A 13 -13.46 31.74 -8.91
C ALA A 13 -14.94 31.37 -9.16
N MET A 14 -15.80 32.38 -9.29
CA MET A 14 -17.22 32.18 -9.59
C MET A 14 -17.40 31.52 -10.95
N ALA A 15 -16.68 31.98 -11.98
CA ALA A 15 -16.72 31.38 -13.30
C ALA A 15 -16.32 29.90 -13.28
N TYR A 16 -15.30 29.53 -12.52
CA TYR A 16 -14.91 28.13 -12.31
C TYR A 16 -16.05 27.33 -11.67
N VAL A 17 -16.59 27.80 -10.53
CA VAL A 17 -17.61 27.06 -9.77
C VAL A 17 -18.89 26.87 -10.58
N ASP A 18 -19.37 27.92 -11.25
CA ASP A 18 -20.59 27.90 -12.05
C ASP A 18 -20.44 26.96 -13.26
N THR A 19 -19.26 26.95 -13.87
CA THR A 19 -18.96 26.09 -15.01
C THR A 19 -18.85 24.64 -14.56
N TYR A 20 -18.13 24.38 -13.47
CA TYR A 20 -17.97 23.03 -12.90
C TYR A 20 -19.32 22.41 -12.54
N ARG A 21 -20.17 23.14 -11.78
CA ARG A 21 -21.50 22.67 -11.38
C ARG A 21 -22.38 22.30 -12.57
N ARG A 22 -22.30 23.07 -13.64
CA ARG A 22 -23.06 22.81 -14.88
C ARG A 22 -22.56 21.57 -15.60
N LEU A 23 -21.24 21.41 -15.71
CA LEU A 23 -20.62 20.33 -16.48
C LEU A 23 -20.70 18.97 -15.79
N VAL A 24 -20.70 18.92 -14.45
CA VAL A 24 -20.82 17.65 -13.71
C VAL A 24 -22.15 16.92 -13.99
N MET A 25 -23.17 17.65 -14.44
CA MET A 25 -24.48 17.10 -14.81
C MET A 25 -24.53 16.59 -16.26
N ASN A 26 -23.48 16.82 -17.06
CA ASN A 26 -23.43 16.46 -18.48
C ASN A 26 -22.68 15.14 -18.71
N THR A 27 -22.78 14.61 -19.93
CA THR A 27 -22.05 13.39 -20.32
C THR A 27 -20.57 13.69 -20.56
N PRO A 28 -19.65 12.71 -20.36
CA PRO A 28 -18.23 12.89 -20.64
C PRO A 28 -17.93 13.36 -22.08
N GLY A 29 -18.73 12.89 -23.04
CA GLY A 29 -18.61 13.29 -24.45
C GLY A 29 -18.90 14.77 -24.65
N ASP A 30 -19.99 15.27 -24.03
CA ASP A 30 -20.36 16.69 -24.11
C ASP A 30 -19.31 17.59 -23.44
N ILE A 31 -18.76 17.16 -22.30
CA ILE A 31 -17.71 17.90 -21.59
C ILE A 31 -16.44 17.98 -22.44
N THR A 32 -16.05 16.88 -23.09
CA THR A 32 -14.86 16.83 -23.95
C THR A 32 -15.03 17.73 -25.18
N ALA A 33 -16.18 17.66 -25.85
CA ALA A 33 -16.49 18.51 -26.99
C ALA A 33 -16.54 20.01 -26.60
N ALA A 34 -17.10 20.33 -25.43
CA ALA A 34 -17.11 21.69 -24.91
C ALA A 34 -15.69 22.20 -24.59
N LYS A 35 -14.84 21.34 -24.00
CA LYS A 35 -13.43 21.64 -23.73
C LYS A 35 -12.67 21.97 -25.02
N GLU A 36 -12.80 21.14 -26.04
CA GLU A 36 -12.11 21.32 -27.33
C GLU A 36 -12.53 22.62 -28.04
N ARG A 37 -13.81 22.98 -27.99
CA ARG A 37 -14.30 24.27 -28.49
C ARG A 37 -13.70 25.44 -27.74
N LEU A 38 -13.57 25.33 -26.42
CA LEU A 38 -12.97 26.36 -25.58
C LEU A 38 -11.47 26.52 -25.88
N GLU A 39 -10.74 25.42 -26.02
CA GLU A 39 -9.31 25.42 -26.38
C GLU A 39 -9.07 25.99 -27.78
N THR A 40 -9.91 25.67 -28.75
CA THR A 40 -9.85 26.26 -30.10
C THR A 40 -10.08 27.76 -30.02
N LYS A 41 -11.12 28.20 -29.30
CA LYS A 41 -11.40 29.62 -29.09
C LYS A 41 -10.22 30.34 -28.44
N MET A 42 -9.59 29.74 -27.42
CA MET A 42 -8.42 30.29 -26.73
C MET A 42 -7.22 30.44 -27.67
N ARG A 43 -6.99 29.46 -28.57
CA ARG A 43 -5.91 29.52 -29.58
C ARG A 43 -6.11 30.64 -30.59
N ASP A 44 -7.35 30.92 -30.96
CA ASP A 44 -7.69 31.98 -31.92
C ASP A 44 -7.56 33.40 -31.32
N MET A 45 -7.39 33.53 -30.00
CA MET A 45 -7.28 34.82 -29.32
C MET A 45 -5.83 35.21 -29.05
N ASN A 46 -5.40 36.35 -29.59
CA ASN A 46 -4.08 36.93 -29.30
C ASN A 46 -3.85 37.26 -27.82
N LEU A 47 -4.91 37.52 -27.05
CA LEU A 47 -4.82 37.78 -25.62
C LEU A 47 -5.95 37.04 -24.89
N VAL A 48 -5.61 35.93 -24.25
CA VAL A 48 -6.60 35.07 -23.59
C VAL A 48 -7.04 35.70 -22.25
N PRO A 49 -8.34 35.93 -22.02
CA PRO A 49 -8.86 36.39 -20.74
C PRO A 49 -8.60 35.36 -19.62
N ALA A 50 -8.27 35.83 -18.41
CA ALA A 50 -8.03 34.97 -17.23
C ALA A 50 -9.21 34.03 -16.93
N ARG A 51 -10.43 34.53 -17.11
CA ARG A 51 -11.68 33.77 -16.97
C ARG A 51 -11.72 32.50 -17.83
N LEU A 52 -11.13 32.48 -19.01
CA LEU A 52 -11.19 31.28 -19.86
C LEU A 52 -10.28 30.16 -19.34
N PHE A 53 -9.18 30.50 -18.67
CA PHE A 53 -8.37 29.51 -17.96
C PHE A 53 -9.13 28.92 -16.76
N ALA A 54 -9.95 29.74 -16.07
CA ALA A 54 -10.87 29.29 -15.03
C ALA A 54 -11.89 28.28 -15.57
N GLU A 55 -12.51 28.62 -16.70
CA GLU A 55 -13.47 27.74 -17.35
C GLU A 55 -12.79 26.45 -17.86
N LEU A 56 -11.59 26.53 -18.44
CA LEU A 56 -10.85 25.36 -18.91
C LEU A 56 -10.53 24.38 -17.76
N ARG A 57 -10.04 24.89 -16.63
CA ARG A 57 -9.81 24.09 -15.43
C ARG A 57 -11.09 23.43 -14.92
N ALA A 58 -12.21 24.13 -14.97
CA ALA A 58 -13.51 23.56 -14.60
C ALA A 58 -13.89 22.39 -15.50
N HIS A 59 -13.61 22.44 -16.81
CA HIS A 59 -13.87 21.34 -17.74
C HIS A 59 -13.02 20.10 -17.41
N GLU A 60 -11.73 20.29 -17.11
CA GLU A 60 -10.83 19.18 -16.76
C GLU A 60 -11.26 18.49 -15.47
N HIS A 61 -11.58 19.28 -14.45
CA HIS A 61 -12.02 18.75 -13.17
C HIS A 61 -13.39 18.09 -13.27
N ALA A 62 -14.34 18.68 -14.02
CA ALA A 62 -15.64 18.06 -14.25
C ALA A 62 -15.49 16.73 -15.00
N LEU A 63 -14.63 16.66 -16.01
CA LEU A 63 -14.36 15.42 -16.75
C LEU A 63 -13.76 14.34 -15.82
N ASN A 64 -12.78 14.69 -14.99
CA ASN A 64 -12.20 13.77 -14.02
C ASN A 64 -13.22 13.30 -12.99
N PHE A 65 -14.10 14.19 -12.52
CA PHE A 65 -15.17 13.82 -11.60
C PHE A 65 -16.17 12.86 -12.25
N VAL A 66 -16.63 13.14 -13.47
CA VAL A 66 -17.63 12.29 -14.14
C VAL A 66 -17.03 10.92 -14.50
N LEU A 67 -15.78 10.87 -14.99
CA LEU A 67 -15.11 9.63 -15.40
C LEU A 67 -14.59 8.80 -14.22
N LYS A 68 -13.92 9.46 -13.26
CA LYS A 68 -13.14 8.79 -12.20
C LYS A 68 -13.73 8.95 -10.81
N LYS A 69 -14.83 9.71 -10.65
CA LYS A 69 -15.39 10.11 -9.35
C LYS A 69 -14.37 10.76 -8.42
N GLN A 70 -13.39 11.46 -9.01
CA GLN A 70 -12.35 12.17 -8.29
C GLN A 70 -12.82 13.59 -7.99
N ASP A 71 -12.85 13.96 -6.71
CA ASP A 71 -13.18 15.32 -6.29
C ASP A 71 -12.05 16.30 -6.68
N PRO A 72 -12.42 17.52 -7.12
CA PRO A 72 -11.44 18.55 -7.43
C PRO A 72 -10.70 18.97 -6.15
N GLY A 73 -9.37 18.84 -6.16
CA GLY A 73 -8.50 19.35 -5.12
C GLY A 73 -8.28 20.86 -5.23
N MET A 74 -7.07 21.31 -4.94
CA MET A 74 -6.70 22.72 -5.04
C MET A 74 -6.72 23.20 -6.51
N VAL A 75 -7.49 24.24 -6.79
CA VAL A 75 -7.64 24.81 -8.14
C VAL A 75 -6.68 25.98 -8.29
N THR A 76 -5.66 25.83 -9.13
CA THR A 76 -4.80 26.95 -9.58
C THR A 76 -5.26 27.41 -10.96
N LEU A 77 -5.58 28.70 -11.09
CA LEU A 77 -6.06 29.30 -12.33
C LEU A 77 -4.95 30.11 -12.99
N GLY A 78 -4.57 29.68 -14.19
CA GLY A 78 -3.45 30.19 -14.97
C GLY A 78 -2.72 29.03 -15.65
N GLU A 79 -2.07 29.29 -16.78
CA GLU A 79 -0.91 28.50 -17.12
C GLU A 79 0.05 28.70 -15.95
N ALA A 80 0.23 27.67 -15.13
CA ALA A 80 1.56 27.47 -14.62
C ALA A 80 2.40 27.31 -15.89
N GLN A 81 2.91 28.42 -16.42
CA GLN A 81 4.14 28.37 -17.17
C GLN A 81 5.00 27.45 -16.33
N ALA A 82 5.42 26.33 -16.92
CA ALA A 82 6.23 25.33 -16.24
C ALA A 82 7.51 25.94 -15.63
N ASP A 83 7.75 27.25 -15.86
CA ASP A 83 8.83 28.09 -15.38
C ASP A 83 8.51 28.92 -14.12
N THR A 84 7.32 28.79 -13.51
CA THR A 84 7.05 29.31 -12.14
C THR A 84 6.70 28.19 -11.17
N GLU A 85 7.41 27.07 -11.28
CA GLU A 85 7.85 26.40 -10.07
C GLU A 85 8.76 27.41 -9.32
N SER A 86 8.18 28.18 -8.40
CA SER A 86 8.94 29.04 -7.49
C SER A 86 10.11 28.21 -6.96
N ALA A 87 11.35 28.69 -6.98
CA ALA A 87 12.53 27.91 -6.55
C ALA A 87 12.34 27.27 -5.15
N ALA A 88 11.46 27.85 -4.33
CA ALA A 88 11.00 27.29 -3.06
C ALA A 88 10.11 26.03 -3.19
N GLY A 89 9.25 25.96 -4.21
CA GLY A 89 8.39 24.81 -4.52
C GLY A 89 9.14 23.63 -5.17
N ILE A 90 10.14 23.90 -6.02
CA ILE A 90 11.04 22.84 -6.53
C ILE A 90 11.90 22.30 -5.39
N ALA A 91 12.49 23.18 -4.59
CA ALA A 91 13.30 22.76 -3.44
C ALA A 91 12.48 21.96 -2.42
N ALA A 92 11.23 22.37 -2.16
CA ALA A 92 10.33 21.62 -1.29
C ALA A 92 9.98 20.25 -1.85
N ARG A 93 9.68 20.14 -3.16
CA ARG A 93 9.40 18.85 -3.81
C ARG A 93 10.61 17.95 -3.94
N ASP A 94 11.80 18.51 -4.18
CA ASP A 94 13.05 17.75 -4.21
C ASP A 94 13.42 17.24 -2.81
N GLN A 95 13.15 18.03 -1.78
CA GLN A 95 13.34 17.60 -0.39
C GLN A 95 12.33 16.52 0.00
N GLU A 96 11.08 16.66 -0.40
CA GLU A 96 10.02 15.67 -0.16
C GLU A 96 10.28 14.37 -0.94
N ARG A 97 10.80 14.45 -2.17
CA ARG A 97 11.27 13.28 -2.94
C ARG A 97 12.44 12.57 -2.28
N ARG A 98 13.44 13.33 -1.80
CA ARG A 98 14.58 12.74 -1.07
C ARG A 98 14.14 12.06 0.22
N GLN A 99 13.23 12.67 0.97
CA GLN A 99 12.65 12.05 2.17
C GLN A 99 11.89 10.77 1.82
N LEU A 100 11.09 10.77 0.75
CA LEU A 100 10.39 9.57 0.29
C LEU A 100 11.35 8.47 -0.19
N GLU A 101 12.46 8.82 -0.84
CA GLU A 101 13.49 7.86 -1.25
C GLU A 101 14.23 7.27 -0.03
N ASP A 102 14.54 8.09 0.97
CA ASP A 102 15.16 7.66 2.22
C ASP A 102 14.21 6.77 3.03
N ASP A 103 12.93 7.14 3.15
CA ASP A 103 11.89 6.35 3.81
C ASP A 103 11.70 4.99 3.11
N MET A 104 11.70 4.98 1.76
CA MET A 104 11.66 3.75 0.97
C MET A 104 12.88 2.87 1.18
N ALA A 105 14.07 3.46 1.29
CA ALA A 105 15.30 2.72 1.58
C ALA A 105 15.27 2.13 3.00
N GLU A 106 14.75 2.87 3.98
CA GLU A 106 14.59 2.40 5.35
C GLU A 106 13.55 1.27 5.45
N LEU A 107 12.39 1.41 4.80
CA LEU A 107 11.37 0.38 4.69
C LEU A 107 11.91 -0.91 4.07
N ARG A 108 12.71 -0.81 2.99
CA ARG A 108 13.37 -1.98 2.39
C ARG A 108 14.35 -2.67 3.34
N ARG A 109 15.12 -1.90 4.11
CA ARG A 109 16.04 -2.46 5.13
C ARG A 109 15.26 -3.15 6.25
N ASN A 110 14.16 -2.57 6.69
CA ASN A 110 13.31 -3.14 7.72
C ASN A 110 12.62 -4.42 7.25
N LEU A 111 12.14 -4.46 6.01
CA LEU A 111 11.63 -5.68 5.38
C LEU A 111 12.69 -6.78 5.32
N LYS A 112 13.92 -6.45 4.92
CA LYS A 112 15.02 -7.42 4.88
C LYS A 112 15.34 -7.98 6.27
N LYS A 113 15.37 -7.13 7.30
CA LYS A 113 15.55 -7.55 8.70
C LYS A 113 14.40 -8.42 9.20
N ALA A 114 13.16 -8.08 8.84
CA ALA A 114 11.99 -8.87 9.20
C ALA A 114 12.03 -10.26 8.55
N ALA A 115 12.36 -10.34 7.26
CA ALA A 115 12.51 -11.61 6.55
C ALA A 115 13.65 -12.48 7.12
N GLN A 116 14.75 -11.87 7.56
CA GLN A 116 15.84 -12.60 8.24
C GLN A 116 15.38 -13.17 9.58
N ARG A 117 14.64 -12.40 10.39
CA ARG A 117 14.08 -12.89 11.65
C ARG A 117 13.05 -14.00 11.45
N GLU A 118 12.23 -13.90 10.40
CA GLU A 118 11.28 -14.96 10.04
C GLU A 118 12.01 -16.26 9.71
N HIS A 119 13.08 -16.18 8.91
CA HIS A 119 13.90 -17.34 8.59
C HIS A 119 14.60 -17.94 9.84
N GLU A 120 15.13 -17.10 10.72
CA GLU A 120 15.70 -17.55 12.00
C GLU A 120 14.67 -18.30 12.84
N LEU A 121 13.46 -17.75 12.99
CA LEU A 121 12.36 -18.39 13.72
C LEU A 121 11.90 -19.70 13.08
N GLU A 122 11.84 -19.78 11.74
CA GLU A 122 11.55 -21.04 11.03
C GLU A 122 12.62 -22.10 11.32
N THR A 123 13.90 -21.73 11.31
CA THR A 123 14.99 -22.66 11.61
C THR A 123 14.96 -23.15 13.06
N GLU A 124 14.64 -22.27 14.01
CA GLU A 124 14.43 -22.65 15.42
C GLU A 124 13.24 -23.61 15.57
N LEU A 125 12.14 -23.36 14.85
CA LEU A 125 10.97 -24.22 14.88
C LEU A 125 11.29 -25.62 14.34
N VAL A 126 12.05 -25.72 13.24
CA VAL A 126 12.53 -27.00 12.70
C VAL A 126 13.44 -27.72 13.70
N MET A 127 14.35 -27.00 14.36
CA MET A 127 15.23 -27.57 15.40
C MET A 127 14.41 -28.12 16.58
N GLN A 128 13.47 -27.35 17.11
CA GLN A 128 12.57 -27.80 18.19
C GLN A 128 11.75 -29.02 17.78
N GLN A 129 11.27 -29.06 16.53
CA GLN A 129 10.51 -30.20 16.03
C GLN A 129 11.37 -31.47 15.89
N GLN A 130 12.65 -31.33 15.51
CA GLN A 130 13.60 -32.44 15.52
C GLN A 130 13.88 -32.93 16.95
N GLU A 131 14.04 -32.03 17.91
CA GLU A 131 14.22 -32.39 19.32
C GLU A 131 12.99 -33.10 19.90
N LEU A 132 11.78 -32.59 19.66
CA LEU A 132 10.54 -33.25 20.05
C LEU A 132 10.42 -34.65 19.45
N ASN A 133 10.79 -34.83 18.18
CA ASN A 133 10.79 -36.15 17.54
C ASN A 133 11.82 -37.09 18.17
N ARG A 134 13.00 -36.59 18.56
CA ARG A 134 14.01 -37.37 19.30
C ARG A 134 13.51 -37.75 20.69
N PHE A 135 12.87 -36.84 21.42
CA PHE A 135 12.26 -37.12 22.72
C PHE A 135 11.12 -38.13 22.62
N LYS A 136 10.22 -38.00 21.62
CA LYS A 136 9.17 -38.98 21.35
C LYS A 136 9.74 -40.37 21.07
N ARG A 137 10.82 -40.47 20.29
CA ARG A 137 11.51 -41.75 20.04
C ARG A 137 12.13 -42.33 21.31
N LYS A 138 12.79 -41.51 22.13
CA LYS A 138 13.35 -41.93 23.43
C LYS A 138 12.25 -42.41 24.40
N LEU A 139 11.11 -41.71 24.44
CA LEU A 139 9.94 -42.12 25.22
C LEU A 139 9.35 -43.44 24.71
N ALA A 140 9.17 -43.61 23.41
CA ALA A 140 8.69 -44.87 22.83
C ALA A 140 9.64 -46.04 23.16
N GLN A 141 10.96 -45.80 23.11
CA GLN A 141 11.96 -46.81 23.44
C GLN A 141 11.97 -47.18 24.94
N THR A 142 11.82 -46.19 25.81
CA THR A 142 11.71 -46.43 27.26
C THR A 142 10.41 -47.16 27.61
N TYR A 143 9.27 -46.76 27.04
CA TYR A 143 8.01 -47.47 27.22
C TYR A 143 8.07 -48.93 26.75
N ASN A 144 8.67 -49.21 25.60
CA ASN A 144 8.84 -50.60 25.14
C ASN A 144 9.77 -51.40 26.07
N SER A 145 10.85 -50.81 26.58
CA SER A 145 11.76 -51.51 27.50
C SER A 145 11.12 -51.80 28.86
N VAL A 146 10.31 -50.87 29.38
CA VAL A 146 9.60 -51.04 30.67
C VAL A 146 8.43 -52.02 30.52
N ALA A 147 7.71 -51.98 29.39
CA ALA A 147 6.64 -52.93 29.11
C ALA A 147 7.17 -54.37 28.98
N VAL A 148 8.28 -54.57 28.23
CA VAL A 148 8.90 -55.89 28.10
C VAL A 148 9.49 -56.38 29.42
N GLY A 149 10.14 -55.50 30.20
CA GLY A 149 10.66 -55.83 31.52
C GLY A 149 9.56 -56.18 32.54
N GLY A 150 8.45 -55.45 32.52
CA GLY A 150 7.30 -55.70 33.39
C GLY A 150 6.60 -57.03 33.07
N VAL A 151 6.37 -57.32 31.78
CA VAL A 151 5.79 -58.60 31.35
C VAL A 151 6.71 -59.77 31.70
N ALA A 152 8.02 -59.63 31.48
CA ALA A 152 8.99 -60.66 31.84
C ALA A 152 9.00 -60.94 33.37
N MET A 153 8.93 -59.90 34.20
CA MET A 153 8.88 -60.07 35.65
C MET A 153 7.59 -60.77 36.11
N VAL A 154 6.44 -60.44 35.53
CA VAL A 154 5.17 -61.10 35.83
C VAL A 154 5.19 -62.58 35.41
N VAL A 155 5.76 -62.91 34.25
CA VAL A 155 5.90 -64.29 33.79
C VAL A 155 6.82 -65.09 34.73
N VAL A 156 7.94 -64.51 35.17
CA VAL A 156 8.86 -65.15 36.13
C VAL A 156 8.19 -65.37 37.48
N LEU A 157 7.45 -64.39 37.99
CA LEU A 157 6.69 -64.53 39.23
C LEU A 157 5.62 -65.61 39.14
N LEU A 158 4.86 -65.67 38.04
CA LEU A 158 3.87 -66.73 37.80
C LEU A 158 4.51 -68.11 37.69
N ALA A 159 5.66 -68.23 37.03
CA ALA A 159 6.40 -69.49 36.94
C ALA A 159 6.90 -69.96 38.32
N LEU A 160 7.47 -69.04 39.12
CA LEU A 160 7.90 -69.35 40.49
C LEU A 160 6.72 -69.75 41.37
N PHE A 161 5.60 -69.04 41.27
CA PHE A 161 4.39 -69.37 42.03
C PHE A 161 3.83 -70.75 41.66
N SER A 162 3.87 -71.10 40.36
CA SER A 162 3.41 -72.41 39.87
C SER A 162 4.32 -73.54 40.36
N ILE A 163 5.64 -73.32 40.42
CA ILE A 163 6.60 -74.32 40.94
C ILE A 163 6.39 -74.52 42.45
N ILE A 164 6.15 -73.45 43.21
CA ILE A 164 5.89 -73.55 44.66
C ILE A 164 4.56 -74.25 44.91
N ALA A 165 3.50 -73.90 44.17
CA ALA A 165 2.18 -74.50 44.31
C ALA A 165 2.12 -75.99 43.91
N PHE A 166 3.02 -76.47 43.06
CA PHE A 166 3.07 -77.87 42.64
C PHE A 166 4.00 -78.73 43.53
N ARG A 167 4.76 -78.12 44.44
CA ARG A 167 5.77 -78.80 45.28
C ARG A 167 5.41 -78.83 46.77
N GLY A 168 4.30 -78.20 47.16
CA GLY A 168 3.66 -78.33 48.49
C GLY A 168 2.44 -79.23 48.40
#